data_AF-A0A3P2AIJ4-F1
#
_entry.id   AF-A0A3P2AIJ4-F1
#
_cell.length_a   1.000
_cell.length_b   1.000
_cell.length_c   1.000
_cell.angle_alpha   90.00
_cell.angle_beta   90.00
_cell.angle_gamma   90.00
#
_symmetry.space_group_name_H-M   'P 1'
#
loop_
_entity.id
_entity.type
_entity.pdbx_description
1 polymer ?
#
loop_
_entity_poly.entity_id
_entity_poly.type
_entity_poly.pdbx_seq_one_letter_code
_entity_poly.pdbx_strand_id
1 'polypeptide(L)'
;MSFSLFIFERTDNLKTSQDVLEYMSEFTEYTENKDYNSLNGCSEIISKWAKRMFAKFPPINGEDASPDAIASAGKELELHLTDYSLGKNGAFCGFAWPVAEEALEYAISILEEMGVGIYDPQDGKIYGKGIKCLKYRTDGREDSFGDWAEIEASVQTLDSTERGTSHRENAFITVWFEQDGQPEDDYIQCTPNYQKKSFVKTLFQRRKENLISGYIFEIMKDDSLYQTQVTSKEELIILMKDWCLSRKEPDIGSYDKILL
;
A
#
# COMPACT_ATOMS: atom_id res chain seq x y z
N MET A 1 -7.31 -15.01 -16.39
CA MET A 1 -7.11 -13.83 -15.53
C MET A 1 -6.05 -12.97 -16.19
N SER A 2 -6.23 -11.66 -16.21
CA SER A 2 -5.23 -10.70 -16.69
C SER A 2 -4.31 -10.29 -15.53
N PHE A 3 -3.09 -9.92 -15.84
CA PHE A 3 -2.15 -9.26 -14.94
C PHE A 3 -2.26 -7.75 -15.17
N SER A 4 -2.42 -6.97 -14.11
CA SER A 4 -2.69 -5.54 -14.21
C SER A 4 -1.59 -4.72 -13.58
N LEU A 5 -1.14 -3.66 -14.26
CA LEU A 5 -0.29 -2.63 -13.68
C LEU A 5 -1.02 -1.29 -13.73
N PHE A 6 -0.86 -0.51 -12.66
CA PHE A 6 -1.19 0.90 -12.65
C PHE A 6 0.10 1.71 -12.77
N ILE A 7 0.07 2.70 -13.66
CA ILE A 7 1.21 3.53 -14.01
C ILE A 7 0.83 4.96 -13.69
N PHE A 8 1.72 5.70 -13.06
CA PHE A 8 1.48 7.09 -12.72
C PHE A 8 2.70 7.94 -13.05
N GLU A 9 2.47 9.16 -13.49
CA GLU A 9 3.52 10.17 -13.60
C GLU A 9 4.01 10.53 -12.21
N ARG A 10 5.33 10.50 -11.98
CA ARG A 10 5.88 10.92 -10.68
C ARG A 10 5.81 12.43 -10.58
N THR A 11 4.99 12.91 -9.66
CA THR A 11 4.81 14.34 -9.40
C THR A 11 5.04 14.64 -7.93
N ASP A 12 5.23 15.91 -7.58
CA ASP A 12 5.41 16.34 -6.19
C ASP A 12 4.19 16.05 -5.30
N ASN A 13 3.04 15.69 -5.87
CA ASN A 13 1.82 15.37 -5.12
C ASN A 13 1.72 13.88 -4.74
N LEU A 14 2.48 13.00 -5.40
CA LEU A 14 2.47 11.56 -5.12
C LEU A 14 3.75 11.23 -4.35
N LYS A 15 3.68 11.23 -3.01
CA LYS A 15 4.85 11.04 -2.13
C LYS A 15 4.82 9.71 -1.40
N THR A 16 3.63 9.14 -1.23
CA THR A 16 3.41 7.94 -0.42
C THR A 16 2.62 6.89 -1.19
N SER A 17 2.64 5.65 -0.70
CA SER A 17 1.77 4.61 -1.25
C SER A 17 0.29 4.96 -1.15
N GLN A 18 -0.12 5.72 -0.14
CA GLN A 18 -1.51 6.12 0.04
C GLN A 18 -1.94 7.12 -1.04
N ASP A 19 -1.10 8.09 -1.39
CA ASP A 19 -1.36 9.03 -2.48
C ASP A 19 -1.54 8.29 -3.81
N VAL A 20 -0.73 7.25 -4.06
CA VAL A 20 -0.82 6.42 -5.27
C VAL A 20 -2.11 5.60 -5.29
N LEU A 21 -2.51 5.01 -4.16
CA LEU A 21 -3.75 4.25 -4.05
C LEU A 21 -4.98 5.14 -4.23
N GLU A 22 -4.97 6.34 -3.65
CA GLU A 22 -6.03 7.33 -3.83
C GLU A 22 -6.12 7.75 -5.30
N TYR A 23 -4.99 8.08 -5.92
CA TYR A 23 -4.96 8.44 -7.34
C TYR A 23 -5.44 7.30 -8.25
N MET A 24 -5.04 6.06 -7.95
CA MET A 24 -5.53 4.89 -8.67
C MET A 24 -7.05 4.76 -8.54
N SER A 25 -7.60 4.93 -7.33
CA SER A 25 -9.04 4.88 -7.09
C SER A 25 -9.78 5.92 -7.94
N GLU A 26 -9.33 7.18 -7.91
CA GLU A 26 -9.89 8.26 -8.74
C GLU A 26 -9.79 7.95 -10.24
N PHE A 27 -8.65 7.42 -10.69
CA PHE A 27 -8.44 7.06 -12.09
C PHE A 27 -9.49 6.04 -12.58
N THR A 28 -9.81 5.03 -11.75
CA THR A 28 -10.78 3.97 -12.11
C THR A 28 -12.23 4.44 -12.17
N GLU A 29 -12.52 5.68 -11.79
CA GLU A 29 -13.85 6.29 -11.99
C GLU A 29 -14.07 6.77 -13.43
N TYR A 30 -12.99 6.86 -14.24
CA TYR A 30 -13.03 7.26 -15.65
C TYR A 30 -13.76 8.59 -15.90
N THR A 31 -13.52 9.58 -15.05
CA THR A 31 -14.24 10.86 -15.05
C THR A 31 -13.65 11.90 -16.02
N GLU A 32 -12.47 11.64 -16.60
CA GLU A 32 -11.89 12.55 -17.58
C GLU A 32 -12.76 12.57 -18.86
N ASN A 33 -13.02 13.77 -19.38
CA ASN A 33 -13.73 13.93 -20.64
C ASN A 33 -12.81 13.65 -21.85
N LYS A 34 -12.40 12.39 -22.00
CA LYS A 34 -11.54 11.89 -23.08
C LYS A 34 -11.82 10.43 -23.41
N ASP A 35 -11.30 9.97 -24.54
CA ASP A 35 -11.19 8.55 -24.84
C ASP A 35 -9.94 7.97 -24.16
N TYR A 36 -10.13 7.01 -23.26
CA TYR A 36 -9.04 6.34 -22.56
C TYR A 36 -8.25 5.37 -23.45
N ASN A 37 -8.73 5.06 -24.67
CA ASN A 37 -7.95 4.28 -25.65
C ASN A 37 -7.08 5.18 -26.55
N SER A 38 -7.00 6.48 -26.28
CA SER A 38 -6.23 7.44 -27.09
C SER A 38 -5.15 8.14 -26.27
N LEU A 39 -4.03 8.42 -26.94
CA LEU A 39 -2.97 9.27 -26.38
C LEU A 39 -3.41 10.74 -26.31
N ASN A 40 -4.47 11.14 -27.01
CA ASN A 40 -4.99 12.49 -26.93
C ASN A 40 -5.44 12.84 -25.50
N GLY A 41 -5.00 13.99 -24.99
CA GLY A 41 -5.26 14.41 -23.61
C GLY A 41 -4.33 13.78 -22.56
N CYS A 42 -3.43 12.85 -22.93
CA CYS A 42 -2.36 12.40 -22.05
C CYS A 42 -1.29 13.50 -21.87
N SER A 43 -0.57 13.47 -20.74
CA SER A 43 0.64 14.26 -20.55
C SER A 43 1.74 13.81 -21.51
N GLU A 44 2.77 14.63 -21.68
CA GLU A 44 3.93 14.28 -22.50
C GLU A 44 4.65 13.04 -21.94
N ILE A 45 4.73 12.93 -20.61
CA ILE A 45 5.35 11.80 -19.91
C ILE A 45 4.59 10.51 -20.20
N ILE A 46 3.27 10.49 -19.95
CA ILE A 46 2.44 9.31 -20.21
C ILE A 46 2.45 8.94 -21.69
N SER A 47 2.39 9.93 -22.59
CA SER A 47 2.43 9.69 -24.04
C SER A 47 3.74 9.05 -24.49
N LYS A 48 4.87 9.53 -23.96
CA LYS A 48 6.21 8.99 -24.28
C LYS A 48 6.37 7.57 -23.71
N TRP A 49 5.96 7.36 -22.46
CA TRP A 49 6.00 6.06 -21.81
C TRP A 49 5.12 5.04 -22.56
N ALA A 50 3.88 5.41 -22.91
CA ALA A 50 2.95 4.51 -23.61
C ALA A 50 3.51 4.06 -24.96
N LYS A 51 4.06 4.99 -25.76
CA LYS A 51 4.73 4.64 -27.03
C LYS A 51 5.92 3.69 -26.83
N ARG A 52 6.65 3.82 -25.72
CA ARG A 52 7.75 2.91 -25.36
C ARG A 52 7.23 1.52 -24.98
N MET A 53 6.08 1.44 -24.32
CA MET A 53 5.40 0.18 -24.03
C MET A 53 4.83 -0.48 -25.28
N PHE A 54 4.14 0.28 -26.15
CA PHE A 54 3.52 -0.23 -27.37
C PHE A 54 4.50 -0.96 -28.30
N ALA A 55 5.78 -0.55 -28.30
CA ALA A 55 6.81 -1.21 -29.08
C ALA A 55 7.06 -2.67 -28.68
N LYS A 56 6.74 -3.05 -27.44
CA LYS A 56 6.89 -4.41 -26.90
C LYS A 56 5.54 -5.08 -26.59
N PHE A 57 4.58 -4.29 -26.15
CA PHE A 57 3.24 -4.69 -25.74
C PHE A 57 2.20 -3.85 -26.50
N PRO A 58 1.90 -4.18 -27.77
CA PRO A 58 1.03 -3.37 -28.61
C PRO A 58 -0.38 -3.23 -28.03
N PRO A 59 -1.04 -2.09 -28.22
CA PRO A 59 -2.41 -1.90 -27.75
C PRO A 59 -3.38 -2.73 -28.59
N ILE A 60 -4.38 -3.32 -27.94
CA ILE A 60 -5.46 -4.06 -28.62
C ILE A 60 -6.59 -3.12 -29.08
N ASN A 61 -6.72 -1.97 -28.44
CA ASN A 61 -7.77 -0.95 -28.67
C ASN A 61 -7.16 0.40 -29.05
N GLY A 62 -7.96 1.29 -29.64
CA GLY A 62 -7.58 2.68 -29.91
C GLY A 62 -6.91 2.92 -31.27
N GLU A 63 -6.47 4.16 -31.48
CA GLU A 63 -5.91 4.63 -32.75
C GLU A 63 -4.51 4.07 -33.06
N ASP A 64 -3.76 3.72 -32.01
CA ASP A 64 -2.43 3.11 -32.13
C ASP A 64 -2.48 1.58 -32.24
N ALA A 65 -3.66 0.96 -32.11
CA ALA A 65 -3.85 -0.46 -32.40
C ALA A 65 -3.74 -0.71 -33.91
N SER A 66 -3.15 -1.85 -34.30
CA SER A 66 -3.06 -2.27 -35.71
C SER A 66 -4.03 -3.42 -35.97
N PRO A 67 -5.24 -3.17 -36.53
CA PRO A 67 -6.24 -4.21 -36.73
C PRO A 67 -5.74 -5.37 -37.61
N ASP A 68 -4.95 -5.07 -38.64
CA ASP A 68 -4.38 -6.08 -39.53
C ASP A 68 -3.34 -6.95 -38.82
N ALA A 69 -2.50 -6.35 -37.96
CA ALA A 69 -1.52 -7.10 -37.17
C ALA A 69 -2.20 -7.96 -36.10
N ILE A 70 -3.28 -7.47 -35.48
CA ILE A 70 -4.08 -8.22 -34.52
C ILE A 70 -4.80 -9.39 -35.20
N ALA A 71 -5.46 -9.15 -36.35
CA ALA A 71 -6.22 -10.19 -37.06
C ALA A 71 -5.33 -11.31 -37.63
N SER A 72 -4.05 -11.02 -37.88
CA SER A 72 -3.06 -11.98 -38.38
C SER A 72 -2.06 -12.43 -37.31
N ALA A 73 -2.30 -12.06 -36.05
CA ALA A 73 -1.39 -12.35 -34.95
C ALA A 73 -1.20 -13.85 -34.78
N GLY A 74 0.07 -14.28 -34.75
CA GLY A 74 0.40 -15.60 -34.22
C GLY A 74 0.21 -15.62 -32.70
N LYS A 75 0.16 -16.83 -32.13
CA LYS A 75 -0.06 -17.05 -30.69
C LYS A 75 0.85 -16.20 -29.77
N GLU A 76 2.11 -15.98 -30.16
CA GLU A 76 3.04 -15.12 -29.42
C GLU A 76 2.62 -13.65 -29.40
N LEU A 77 2.24 -13.10 -30.55
CA LEU A 77 1.82 -11.70 -30.65
C LEU A 77 0.50 -11.47 -29.90
N GLU A 78 -0.44 -12.43 -29.97
CA GLU A 78 -1.70 -12.37 -29.21
C GLU A 78 -1.47 -12.27 -27.69
N LEU A 79 -0.44 -12.94 -27.15
CA LEU A 79 -0.11 -12.87 -25.73
C LEU A 79 0.45 -11.50 -25.31
N HIS A 80 1.05 -10.76 -26.24
CA HIS A 80 1.65 -9.44 -25.99
C HIS A 80 0.68 -8.28 -26.24
N LEU A 81 -0.48 -8.55 -26.85
CA LEU A 81 -1.54 -7.55 -26.95
C LEU A 81 -1.99 -7.15 -25.55
N THR A 82 -2.05 -5.84 -25.32
CA THR A 82 -2.32 -5.27 -24.00
C THR A 82 -3.50 -4.31 -24.10
N ASP A 83 -4.40 -4.41 -23.13
CA ASP A 83 -5.48 -3.45 -22.97
C ASP A 83 -4.98 -2.25 -22.17
N TYR A 84 -5.14 -1.05 -22.72
CA TYR A 84 -4.65 0.18 -22.10
C TYR A 84 -5.81 1.13 -21.83
N SER A 85 -5.89 1.59 -20.59
CA SER A 85 -6.66 2.78 -20.22
C SER A 85 -5.68 3.90 -19.94
N LEU A 86 -5.69 4.96 -20.75
CA LEU A 86 -4.72 6.05 -20.74
C LEU A 86 -5.41 7.34 -20.28
N GLY A 87 -5.16 7.77 -19.05
CA GLY A 87 -5.63 9.06 -18.53
C GLY A 87 -4.60 10.16 -18.75
N LYS A 88 -4.83 11.34 -18.16
CA LYS A 88 -3.92 12.48 -18.31
C LYS A 88 -2.53 12.19 -17.72
N ASN A 89 -2.48 11.72 -16.47
CA ASN A 89 -1.23 11.55 -15.72
C ASN A 89 -1.01 10.10 -15.24
N GLY A 90 -1.77 9.14 -15.76
CA GLY A 90 -1.66 7.74 -15.39
C GLY A 90 -2.19 6.81 -16.47
N ALA A 91 -1.96 5.52 -16.28
CA ALA A 91 -2.47 4.47 -17.15
C ALA A 91 -2.74 3.17 -16.38
N PHE A 92 -3.76 2.43 -16.82
CA PHE A 92 -3.92 1.01 -16.47
C PHE A 92 -3.55 0.15 -17.67
N CYS A 93 -2.88 -0.97 -17.40
CA CYS A 93 -2.48 -1.94 -18.40
C CYS A 93 -2.97 -3.33 -18.01
N GLY A 94 -3.73 -3.98 -18.88
CA GLY A 94 -4.16 -5.36 -18.73
C GLY A 94 -3.37 -6.27 -19.67
N PHE A 95 -2.40 -7.00 -19.10
CA PHE A 95 -1.57 -7.98 -19.80
C PHE A 95 -2.16 -9.38 -19.68
N ALA A 96 -1.81 -10.26 -20.62
CA ALA A 96 -2.06 -11.68 -20.46
C ALA A 96 -1.16 -12.27 -19.36
N TRP A 97 -1.69 -13.17 -18.53
CA TRP A 97 -0.93 -13.79 -17.44
C TRP A 97 0.40 -14.45 -17.86
N PRO A 98 0.50 -15.12 -19.03
CA PRO A 98 1.76 -15.74 -19.46
C PRO A 98 2.93 -14.76 -19.68
N VAL A 99 2.66 -13.47 -19.86
CA VAL A 99 3.68 -12.42 -20.07
C VAL A 99 3.79 -11.47 -18.87
N ALA A 100 3.17 -11.79 -17.74
CA ALA A 100 3.11 -10.92 -16.56
C ALA A 100 4.50 -10.52 -16.03
N GLU A 101 5.38 -11.51 -15.83
CA GLU A 101 6.75 -11.29 -15.36
C GLU A 101 7.54 -10.42 -16.33
N GLU A 102 7.47 -10.74 -17.63
CA GLU A 102 8.13 -9.96 -18.67
C GLU A 102 7.62 -8.50 -18.75
N ALA A 103 6.31 -8.31 -18.61
CA ALA A 103 5.68 -6.99 -18.62
C ALA A 103 6.12 -6.15 -17.42
N LEU A 104 6.11 -6.74 -16.22
CA LEU A 104 6.57 -6.07 -15.00
C LEU A 104 8.06 -5.73 -15.08
N GLU A 105 8.91 -6.67 -15.44
CA GLU A 105 10.35 -6.45 -15.59
C GLU A 105 10.66 -5.34 -16.60
N TYR A 106 9.99 -5.37 -17.75
CA TYR A 106 10.18 -4.35 -18.77
C TYR A 106 9.70 -2.98 -18.30
N ALA A 107 8.50 -2.89 -17.71
CA ALA A 107 7.96 -1.65 -17.18
C ALA A 107 8.91 -1.06 -16.12
N ILE A 108 9.43 -1.90 -15.21
CA ILE A 108 10.41 -1.48 -14.20
C ILE A 108 11.68 -0.95 -14.85
N SER A 109 12.19 -1.63 -15.87
CA SER A 109 13.45 -1.27 -16.54
C SER A 109 13.45 0.12 -17.18
N ILE A 110 12.27 0.65 -17.53
CA ILE A 110 12.13 1.96 -18.18
C ILE A 110 11.56 3.05 -17.26
N LEU A 111 11.11 2.71 -16.04
CA LEU A 111 10.33 3.63 -15.20
C LEU A 111 11.10 4.91 -14.87
N GLU A 112 12.39 4.79 -14.55
CA GLU A 112 13.21 5.93 -14.14
C GLU A 112 13.50 6.87 -15.32
N GLU A 113 13.83 6.32 -16.49
CA GLU A 113 14.05 7.08 -17.72
C GLU A 113 12.79 7.84 -18.15
N MET A 114 11.62 7.23 -17.94
CA MET A 114 10.34 7.77 -18.36
C MET A 114 9.70 8.69 -17.32
N GLY A 115 10.24 8.79 -16.09
CA GLY A 115 9.67 9.65 -15.05
C GLY A 115 8.33 9.15 -14.49
N VAL A 116 8.06 7.84 -14.59
CA VAL A 116 6.84 7.21 -14.09
C VAL A 116 7.11 6.32 -12.88
N GLY A 117 6.07 6.05 -12.11
CA GLY A 117 6.04 4.99 -11.10
C GLY A 117 5.03 3.92 -11.50
N ILE A 118 5.12 2.77 -10.84
CA ILE A 118 4.30 1.59 -11.10
C ILE A 118 3.71 1.13 -9.77
N TYR A 119 2.42 0.84 -9.76
CA TYR A 119 1.78 0.06 -8.72
C TYR A 119 1.35 -1.28 -9.31
N ASP A 120 1.65 -2.36 -8.60
CA ASP A 120 1.19 -3.72 -8.86
C ASP A 120 0.07 -4.05 -7.85
N PRO A 121 -1.22 -3.97 -8.25
CA PRO A 121 -2.34 -4.30 -7.38
C PRO A 121 -2.40 -5.75 -6.91
N GLN A 122 -1.64 -6.66 -7.53
CA GLN A 122 -1.68 -8.09 -7.17
C GLN A 122 -0.75 -8.40 -5.99
N ASP A 123 0.39 -7.71 -5.90
CA ASP A 123 1.39 -7.88 -4.84
C ASP A 123 1.44 -6.67 -3.88
N GLY A 124 0.64 -5.64 -4.14
CA GLY A 124 0.65 -4.39 -3.37
C GLY A 124 1.97 -3.62 -3.49
N LYS A 125 2.79 -3.88 -4.51
CA LYS A 125 4.13 -3.26 -4.60
C LYS A 125 4.09 -1.98 -5.42
N ILE A 126 4.80 -0.97 -4.94
CA ILE A 126 5.06 0.25 -5.69
C ILE A 126 6.54 0.30 -6.07
N TYR A 127 6.78 0.61 -7.34
CA TYR A 127 8.10 0.82 -7.92
C TYR A 127 8.22 2.27 -8.36
N GLY A 128 9.30 2.93 -7.97
CA GLY A 128 9.59 4.30 -8.34
C GLY A 128 10.33 5.01 -7.23
N LYS A 129 11.45 5.64 -7.56
CA LYS A 129 12.24 6.37 -6.56
C LYS A 129 11.42 7.47 -5.90
N GLY A 130 11.65 7.65 -4.60
CA GLY A 130 11.10 8.77 -3.84
C GLY A 130 9.72 8.52 -3.23
N ILE A 131 9.08 7.37 -3.52
CA ILE A 131 7.79 7.03 -2.95
C ILE A 131 7.98 6.30 -1.62
N LYS A 132 7.40 6.85 -0.56
CA LYS A 132 7.36 6.23 0.76
C LYS A 132 6.23 5.21 0.83
N CYS A 133 6.57 3.94 0.88
CA CYS A 133 5.62 2.84 0.97
C CYS A 133 5.27 2.57 2.42
N LEU A 134 4.00 2.67 2.77
CA LEU A 134 3.50 2.23 4.08
C LEU A 134 3.66 0.71 4.21
N LYS A 135 4.22 0.28 5.33
CA LYS A 135 4.45 -1.11 5.69
C LYS A 135 3.88 -1.39 7.06
N TYR A 136 3.48 -2.63 7.27
CA TYR A 136 3.08 -3.06 8.59
C TYR A 136 3.42 -4.52 8.86
N ARG A 137 3.52 -4.82 10.15
CA ARG A 137 3.77 -6.15 10.69
C ARG A 137 2.80 -6.40 11.83
N THR A 138 2.42 -7.67 11.99
CA THR A 138 1.67 -8.14 13.15
C THR A 138 2.33 -9.38 13.76
N ASP A 139 1.78 -9.87 14.86
CA ASP A 139 2.20 -11.12 15.49
C ASP A 139 2.08 -12.38 14.61
N GLY A 140 1.27 -12.34 13.54
CA GLY A 140 1.04 -13.47 12.64
C GLY A 140 1.37 -13.18 11.17
N ARG A 141 1.90 -11.99 10.86
CA ARG A 141 2.20 -11.54 9.49
C ARG A 141 3.54 -10.82 9.51
N GLU A 142 4.47 -11.31 8.69
CA GLU A 142 5.77 -10.67 8.40
C GLU A 142 5.59 -9.32 7.69
N ASP A 143 6.69 -8.59 7.50
CA ASP A 143 6.72 -7.29 6.85
C ASP A 143 5.96 -7.30 5.50
N SER A 144 4.84 -6.58 5.46
CA SER A 144 3.91 -6.59 4.34
C SER A 144 3.61 -5.18 3.86
N PHE A 145 3.19 -5.03 2.60
CA PHE A 145 2.60 -3.77 2.14
C PHE A 145 1.41 -3.41 3.02
N GLY A 146 1.34 -2.15 3.42
CA GLY A 146 0.23 -1.62 4.21
C GLY A 146 -0.65 -0.74 3.36
N ASP A 147 -1.91 -1.13 3.19
CA ASP A 147 -2.99 -0.17 2.98
C ASP A 147 -3.64 0.16 4.34
N TRP A 148 -4.23 1.34 4.43
CA TRP A 148 -4.87 1.76 5.68
C TRP A 148 -6.04 0.85 6.09
N ALA A 149 -6.80 0.30 5.13
CA ALA A 149 -7.95 -0.54 5.44
C ALA A 149 -7.54 -1.85 6.11
N GLU A 150 -6.43 -2.46 5.69
CA GLU A 150 -5.83 -3.65 6.30
C GLU A 150 -5.29 -3.35 7.70
N ILE A 151 -4.63 -2.21 7.87
CA ILE A 151 -4.13 -1.76 9.18
C ILE A 151 -5.31 -1.52 10.12
N GLU A 152 -6.34 -0.81 9.68
CA GLU A 152 -7.56 -0.55 10.45
C GLU A 152 -8.25 -1.86 10.84
N ALA A 153 -8.43 -2.79 9.90
CA ALA A 153 -8.98 -4.12 10.18
C ALA A 153 -8.14 -4.90 11.20
N SER A 154 -6.82 -4.75 11.15
CA SER A 154 -5.90 -5.34 12.13
C SER A 154 -6.09 -4.72 13.52
N VAL A 155 -6.26 -3.40 13.61
CA VAL A 155 -6.56 -2.70 14.89
C VAL A 155 -7.91 -3.16 15.46
N GLN A 156 -8.92 -3.35 14.61
CA GLN A 156 -10.24 -3.84 15.02
C GLN A 156 -10.20 -5.22 15.68
N THR A 157 -9.20 -6.04 15.36
CA THR A 157 -9.03 -7.39 15.94
C THR A 157 -7.92 -7.48 16.98
N LEU A 158 -7.28 -6.37 17.33
CA LEU A 158 -6.07 -6.31 18.17
C LEU A 158 -6.25 -6.98 19.55
N ASP A 159 -7.44 -6.91 20.11
CA ASP A 159 -7.81 -7.50 21.41
C ASP A 159 -8.38 -8.93 21.32
N SER A 160 -8.47 -9.50 20.11
CA SER A 160 -8.97 -10.86 19.91
C SER A 160 -8.15 -11.85 20.72
N THR A 161 -8.84 -12.80 21.37
CA THR A 161 -8.20 -13.90 22.09
C THR A 161 -7.53 -14.92 21.17
N GLU A 162 -7.56 -14.70 19.87
CA GLU A 162 -6.92 -15.56 18.88
C GLU A 162 -5.56 -15.00 18.42
N ARG A 163 -5.26 -13.72 18.69
CA ARG A 163 -4.00 -13.07 18.30
C ARG A 163 -2.87 -13.28 19.30
N GLY A 164 -1.63 -13.30 18.82
CA GLY A 164 -0.40 -13.48 19.57
C GLY A 164 0.01 -14.94 19.73
N THR A 165 1.31 -15.19 19.90
CA THR A 165 1.88 -16.54 20.06
C THR A 165 1.44 -17.25 21.35
N SER A 166 1.02 -16.50 22.38
CA SER A 166 0.35 -17.00 23.59
C SER A 166 -1.14 -16.66 23.63
N HIS A 167 -1.72 -16.29 22.47
CA HIS A 167 -3.10 -15.84 22.27
C HIS A 167 -3.50 -14.55 23.02
N ARG A 168 -2.55 -13.87 23.68
CA ARG A 168 -2.80 -12.75 24.61
C ARG A 168 -1.62 -11.79 24.79
N GLU A 169 -0.41 -12.27 25.04
CA GLU A 169 0.64 -11.39 25.62
C GLU A 169 1.56 -10.73 24.59
N ASN A 170 1.44 -11.11 23.32
CA ASN A 170 2.34 -10.66 22.24
C ASN A 170 1.57 -10.16 21.00
N ALA A 171 0.31 -9.74 21.15
CA ALA A 171 -0.43 -9.13 20.05
C ALA A 171 0.08 -7.70 19.84
N PHE A 172 0.54 -7.40 18.62
CA PHE A 172 1.03 -6.08 18.26
C PHE A 172 0.69 -5.73 16.82
N ILE A 173 0.73 -4.44 16.52
CA ILE A 173 0.79 -3.92 15.15
C ILE A 173 1.91 -2.89 15.15
N THR A 174 2.88 -3.07 14.26
CA THR A 174 3.93 -2.07 13.99
C THR A 174 3.71 -1.55 12.58
N VAL A 175 3.79 -0.24 12.41
CA VAL A 175 3.63 0.43 11.11
C VAL A 175 4.80 1.37 10.90
N TRP A 176 5.42 1.30 9.73
CA TRP A 176 6.54 2.15 9.33
C TRP A 176 6.41 2.51 7.85
N PHE A 177 7.29 3.38 7.37
CA PHE A 177 7.44 3.61 5.95
C PHE A 177 8.77 3.08 5.45
N GLU A 178 8.79 2.61 4.21
CA GLU A 178 10.00 2.28 3.48
C GLU A 178 10.14 3.21 2.27
N GLN A 179 11.34 3.72 2.03
CA GLN A 179 11.66 4.48 0.85
C GLN A 179 12.85 3.85 0.16
N ASP A 180 12.72 3.59 -1.15
CA ASP A 180 13.80 3.03 -1.98
C ASP A 180 14.39 1.71 -1.40
N GLY A 181 13.54 0.90 -0.77
CA GLY A 181 13.91 -0.37 -0.15
C GLY A 181 14.61 -0.25 1.22
N GLN A 182 14.63 0.94 1.81
CA GLN A 182 15.15 1.17 3.16
C GLN A 182 14.03 1.60 4.11
N PRO A 183 13.90 1.00 5.30
CA PRO A 183 12.94 1.45 6.31
C PRO A 183 13.34 2.83 6.85
N GLU A 184 12.35 3.68 7.11
CA GLU A 184 12.50 4.85 7.96
C GLU A 184 12.72 4.40 9.42
N ASP A 185 13.52 5.15 10.17
CA ASP A 185 13.77 4.87 11.58
C ASP A 185 12.50 5.08 12.43
N ASP A 186 11.65 6.01 12.01
CA ASP A 186 10.38 6.32 12.67
C ASP A 186 9.32 5.25 12.37
N TYR A 187 8.69 4.77 13.43
CA TYR A 187 7.56 3.84 13.35
C TYR A 187 6.56 4.13 14.47
N ILE A 188 5.33 3.68 14.26
CA ILE A 188 4.32 3.61 15.32
C ILE A 188 4.01 2.15 15.65
N GLN A 189 3.66 1.90 16.89
CA GLN A 189 3.27 0.57 17.34
C GLN A 189 2.08 0.65 18.30
N CYS A 190 1.26 -0.39 18.30
CA CYS A 190 0.23 -0.53 19.31
C CYS A 190 0.08 -1.97 19.81
N THR A 191 -0.27 -2.09 21.09
CA THR A 191 -0.53 -3.37 21.76
C THR A 191 -1.71 -3.24 22.73
N PRO A 192 -2.48 -4.32 22.99
CA PRO A 192 -3.52 -4.27 24.02
C PRO A 192 -2.91 -4.15 25.42
N ASN A 193 -3.49 -3.29 26.25
CA ASN A 193 -3.12 -3.16 27.66
C ASN A 193 -3.99 -4.06 28.54
N TYR A 194 -3.55 -5.29 28.78
CA TYR A 194 -4.28 -6.25 29.61
C TYR A 194 -4.17 -5.94 31.11
N GLN A 195 -5.29 -6.06 31.83
CA GLN A 195 -5.27 -5.97 33.29
C GLN A 195 -4.39 -7.09 33.89
N LYS A 196 -3.43 -6.70 34.74
CA LYS A 196 -2.59 -7.65 35.49
C LYS A 196 -3.48 -8.59 36.32
N LYS A 197 -3.30 -9.90 36.15
CA LYS A 197 -4.03 -10.91 36.94
C LYS A 197 -3.58 -10.83 38.40
N SER A 198 -4.49 -10.44 39.29
CA SER A 198 -4.25 -10.49 40.74
C SER A 198 -4.25 -11.95 41.21
N PHE A 199 -3.18 -12.37 41.90
CA PHE A 199 -2.88 -13.75 42.32
C PHE A 199 -3.96 -14.44 43.19
N VAL A 200 -4.93 -13.69 43.73
CA VAL A 200 -5.89 -14.17 44.74
C VAL A 200 -7.22 -14.65 44.12
N LYS A 201 -7.50 -14.39 42.84
CA LYS A 201 -8.81 -14.67 42.21
C LYS A 201 -8.87 -15.96 41.37
N THR A 202 -7.82 -16.76 41.35
CA THR A 202 -7.60 -17.83 40.35
C THR A 202 -8.31 -19.16 40.62
N LEU A 203 -8.98 -19.37 41.77
CA LEU A 203 -9.52 -20.70 42.11
C LEU A 203 -10.94 -21.01 41.60
N PHE A 204 -11.74 -20.03 41.15
CA PHE A 204 -13.18 -20.26 40.91
C PHE A 204 -13.76 -19.64 39.63
N GLN A 205 -12.96 -19.28 38.63
CA GLN A 205 -13.49 -18.62 37.41
C GLN A 205 -13.22 -19.43 36.14
N ARG A 206 -14.27 -20.12 35.67
CA ARG A 206 -14.40 -20.64 34.30
C ARG A 206 -14.22 -19.48 33.32
N ARG A 207 -13.36 -19.67 32.30
CA ARG A 207 -13.06 -18.78 31.15
C ARG A 207 -13.53 -17.33 31.35
N LYS A 208 -12.78 -16.54 32.11
CA LYS A 208 -12.96 -15.09 32.10
C LYS A 208 -12.33 -14.49 30.85
N GLU A 209 -13.12 -13.70 30.14
CA GLU A 209 -12.65 -12.70 29.18
C GLU A 209 -11.50 -11.90 29.82
N ASN A 210 -10.39 -11.72 29.10
CA ASN A 210 -9.35 -10.83 29.62
C ASN A 210 -9.92 -9.41 29.58
N LEU A 211 -9.91 -8.74 30.73
CA LEU A 211 -10.29 -7.34 30.79
C LEU A 211 -9.14 -6.52 30.21
N ILE A 212 -9.40 -5.86 29.08
CA ILE A 212 -8.50 -4.86 28.49
C ILE A 212 -8.78 -3.53 29.16
N SER A 213 -7.72 -2.84 29.56
CA SER A 213 -7.77 -1.52 30.22
C SER A 213 -7.56 -0.36 29.26
N GLY A 214 -7.32 -0.67 27.98
CA GLY A 214 -7.02 0.27 26.91
C GLY A 214 -5.97 -0.33 25.97
N TYR A 215 -5.29 0.53 25.23
CA TYR A 215 -4.21 0.14 24.32
C TYR A 215 -2.99 1.00 24.63
N ILE A 216 -1.82 0.41 24.47
CA ILE A 216 -0.57 1.13 24.46
C ILE A 216 -0.34 1.60 23.03
N PHE A 217 -0.06 2.89 22.86
CA PHE A 217 0.39 3.48 21.61
C PHE A 217 1.82 3.98 21.80
N GLU A 218 2.69 3.60 20.88
CA GLU A 218 4.11 3.92 20.89
C GLU A 218 4.51 4.59 19.57
N ILE A 219 5.45 5.51 19.65
CA ILE A 219 6.10 6.13 18.50
C ILE A 219 7.60 6.17 18.72
N MET A 220 8.36 5.63 17.77
CA MET A 220 9.79 5.84 17.66
C MET A 220 10.03 7.14 16.90
N LYS A 221 10.80 8.04 17.52
CA LYS A 221 11.19 9.31 16.92
C LYS A 221 12.53 9.75 17.47
N ASP A 222 13.45 10.17 16.60
CA ASP A 222 14.78 10.67 16.99
C ASP A 222 15.49 9.67 17.94
N ASP A 223 15.54 8.40 17.55
CA ASP A 223 16.10 7.26 18.31
C ASP A 223 15.45 7.03 19.70
N SER A 224 14.30 7.65 19.95
CA SER A 224 13.63 7.63 21.25
C SER A 224 12.23 7.06 21.13
N LEU A 225 11.90 6.11 22.01
CA LEU A 225 10.56 5.54 22.08
C LEU A 225 9.68 6.31 23.07
N TYR A 226 8.58 6.86 22.59
CA TYR A 226 7.56 7.54 23.40
C TYR A 226 6.30 6.71 23.45
N GLN A 227 5.64 6.67 24.61
CA GLN A 227 4.47 5.83 24.85
C GLN A 227 3.35 6.62 25.51
N THR A 228 2.12 6.31 25.14
CA THR A 228 0.91 6.72 25.86
C THR A 228 -0.09 5.58 25.96
N GLN A 229 -1.06 5.70 26.87
CA GLN A 229 -2.20 4.80 26.96
C GLN A 229 -3.44 5.47 26.38
N VAL A 230 -4.08 4.80 25.43
CA VAL A 230 -5.38 5.20 24.87
C VAL A 230 -6.48 4.29 25.40
N THR A 231 -7.68 4.83 25.50
CA THR A 231 -8.78 4.16 26.22
C THR A 231 -9.65 3.30 25.32
N SER A 232 -9.67 3.56 24.02
CA SER A 232 -10.52 2.87 23.05
C SER A 232 -9.81 2.63 21.72
N LYS A 233 -10.37 1.73 20.88
CA LYS A 233 -9.86 1.49 19.53
C LYS A 233 -10.11 2.68 18.62
N GLU A 234 -11.21 3.40 18.81
CA GLU A 234 -11.54 4.58 18.01
C GLU A 234 -10.47 5.67 18.18
N GLU A 235 -10.01 5.90 19.41
CA GLU A 235 -8.90 6.82 19.70
C GLU A 235 -7.59 6.34 19.07
N LEU A 236 -7.30 5.04 19.18
CA LEU A 236 -6.12 4.44 18.54
C LEU A 236 -6.13 4.57 17.02
N ILE A 237 -7.28 4.31 16.40
CA ILE A 237 -7.50 4.41 14.95
C ILE A 237 -7.27 5.85 14.49
N ILE A 238 -7.75 6.86 15.22
CA ILE A 238 -7.51 8.27 14.88
C ILE A 238 -6.01 8.58 14.89
N LEU A 239 -5.29 8.20 15.95
CA LEU A 239 -3.84 8.44 16.04
C LEU A 239 -3.07 7.76 14.90
N MET A 240 -3.36 6.48 14.66
CA MET A 240 -2.68 5.71 13.61
C MET A 240 -3.03 6.27 12.22
N LYS A 241 -4.29 6.67 11.98
CA LYS A 241 -4.73 7.24 10.70
C LYS A 241 -4.06 8.57 10.40
N ASP A 242 -4.01 9.47 11.38
CA ASP A 242 -3.34 10.77 11.27
C ASP A 242 -1.87 10.59 10.86
N TRP A 243 -1.19 9.60 11.43
CA TRP A 243 0.20 9.30 11.10
C TRP A 243 0.35 8.62 9.72
N CYS A 244 -0.47 7.60 9.42
CA CYS A 244 -0.38 6.82 8.19
C CYS A 244 -0.79 7.61 6.94
N LEU A 245 -1.87 8.39 7.02
CA LEU A 245 -2.45 9.09 5.87
C LEU A 245 -2.03 10.56 5.81
N SER A 246 -2.11 11.27 6.93
CA SER A 246 -1.83 12.72 6.96
C SER A 246 -0.38 13.04 7.28
N ARG A 247 0.47 12.03 7.54
CA ARG A 247 1.86 12.19 8.03
C ARG A 247 1.95 13.15 9.21
N LYS A 248 0.88 13.23 9.99
CA LYS A 248 0.76 14.15 11.12
C LYS A 248 1.33 13.43 12.34
N GLU A 249 2.41 14.00 12.87
CA GLU A 249 3.02 13.48 14.07
C GLU A 249 2.10 13.70 15.29
N PRO A 250 1.98 12.71 16.19
CA PRO A 250 1.29 12.88 17.46
C PRO A 250 2.03 13.89 18.33
N ASP A 251 1.29 14.62 19.18
CA ASP A 251 1.88 15.47 20.20
C ASP A 251 2.44 14.61 21.34
N ILE A 252 3.74 14.32 21.25
CA ILE A 252 4.47 13.49 22.22
C ILE A 252 4.82 14.23 23.52
N GLY A 253 4.47 15.51 23.68
CA GLY A 253 4.84 16.30 24.86
C GLY A 253 4.28 15.76 26.18
N SER A 254 3.22 14.96 26.11
CA SER A 254 2.59 14.28 27.25
C SER A 254 2.94 12.79 27.36
N TYR A 255 3.76 12.25 26.44
CA TYR A 255 4.04 10.83 26.36
C TYR A 255 5.24 10.48 27.26
N ASP A 256 5.20 9.27 27.83
CA ASP A 256 6.32 8.74 28.60
C ASP A 256 7.46 8.33 27.65
N LYS A 257 8.66 8.85 27.87
CA LYS A 257 9.86 8.42 27.14
C LYS A 257 10.43 7.14 27.77
N ILE A 258 10.44 6.04 27.02
CA ILE A 258 10.77 4.70 27.53
C ILE A 258 12.19 4.25 27.14
N LEU A 259 12.70 4.68 26.00
CA LEU A 259 14.05 4.36 25.50
C LEU A 259 14.85 5.64 25.21
N LEU A 260 16.16 5.60 25.51
CA LEU A 260 17.18 6.63 25.24
C LEU A 260 18.20 6.13 24.22
#